data_AF-A0A950BK24-F1
#
_entry.id   AF-A0A950BK24-F1
#
_cell.length_a   1.000
_cell.length_b   1.000
_cell.length_c   1.000
_cell.angle_alpha   90.00
_cell.angle_beta   90.00
_cell.angle_gamma   90.00
#
_symmetry.space_group_name_H-M   'P 1'
#
loop_
_entity.id
_entity.type
_entity.pdbx_description
1 polymer ?
#
loop_
_entity_poly.entity_id
_entity_poly.type
_entity_poly.pdbx_seq_one_letter_code
_entity_poly.pdbx_strand_id
1 'polypeptide(L)'
;MRRLVKWSAAWIFLAMLAWMTSPTTWATSLDSNPPAEASSPTIETMSADEPQALMEQGLDHERQHNWAAAIETYRKGVERWPSRTEYSRRLRLCELHFKLIRRYQDASFRGVLLRLSREQAIDVYSEVLDRIQMHYVDPVPLEPLVRHGLDNLEVALRDPLFLSTNVAAAAPERVTWLREQL
;
A
#
# COMPACT_ATOMS: atom_id res chain seq x y z
N MET A 1 -19.27 -38.01 6.82
CA MET A 1 -20.31 -37.45 5.92
C MET A 1 -19.86 -36.06 5.48
N ARG A 2 -19.25 -35.94 4.30
CA ARG A 2 -18.64 -34.70 3.79
C ARG A 2 -19.59 -34.05 2.79
N ARG A 3 -20.02 -32.80 3.06
CA ARG A 3 -20.87 -32.02 2.16
C ARG A 3 -20.00 -31.35 1.09
N LEU A 4 -20.24 -31.72 -0.16
CA LEU A 4 -19.69 -31.10 -1.37
C LEU A 4 -20.31 -29.71 -1.56
N VAL A 5 -19.50 -28.66 -1.47
CA VAL A 5 -19.89 -27.30 -1.86
C VAL A 5 -19.41 -27.05 -3.29
N LYS A 6 -20.36 -26.67 -4.14
CA LYS A 6 -20.24 -26.54 -5.59
C LYS A 6 -19.45 -25.28 -5.96
N TRP A 7 -18.37 -25.47 -6.70
CA TRP A 7 -17.59 -24.41 -7.34
C TRP A 7 -18.32 -24.01 -8.63
N SER A 8 -18.94 -22.83 -8.66
CA SER A 8 -19.54 -22.29 -9.88
C SER A 8 -18.53 -21.41 -10.59
N ALA A 9 -18.13 -21.88 -11.76
CA ALA A 9 -17.35 -21.16 -12.74
C ALA A 9 -18.15 -19.98 -13.31
N ALA A 10 -17.51 -18.83 -13.48
CA ALA A 10 -17.89 -17.85 -14.48
C ALA A 10 -16.64 -17.05 -14.89
N TRP A 11 -15.87 -17.65 -15.79
CA TRP A 11 -14.98 -16.94 -16.68
C TRP A 11 -15.82 -16.09 -17.63
N ILE A 12 -15.53 -14.79 -17.75
CA ILE A 12 -15.92 -14.00 -18.92
C ILE A 12 -14.68 -13.30 -19.45
N PHE A 13 -14.28 -13.74 -20.65
CA PHE A 13 -13.31 -13.12 -21.53
C PHE A 13 -13.82 -11.76 -22.05
N LEU A 14 -12.92 -10.76 -22.02
CA LEU A 14 -12.48 -9.93 -23.15
C LEU A 14 -13.55 -9.28 -24.07
N ALA A 15 -13.69 -7.96 -23.97
CA ALA A 15 -14.23 -7.07 -25.02
C ALA A 15 -13.29 -5.85 -25.12
N MET A 16 -12.36 -5.88 -26.07
CA MET A 16 -12.41 -5.24 -27.38
C MET A 16 -11.92 -3.79 -27.39
N LEU A 17 -10.70 -3.66 -27.95
CA LEU A 17 -10.23 -2.49 -28.69
C LEU A 17 -11.32 -1.98 -29.64
N ALA A 18 -11.64 -0.70 -29.53
CA ALA A 18 -11.76 0.25 -30.64
C ALA A 18 -12.43 1.50 -30.08
N TRP A 19 -11.75 2.63 -30.19
CA TRP A 19 -12.31 3.85 -30.79
C TRP A 19 -11.16 4.83 -31.04
N MET A 20 -10.55 4.63 -32.20
CA MET A 20 -9.99 5.72 -33.00
C MET A 20 -11.16 6.51 -33.58
N THR A 21 -11.28 7.80 -33.25
CA THR A 21 -11.85 8.80 -34.17
C THR A 21 -11.20 10.15 -33.88
N SER A 22 -10.22 10.50 -34.71
CA SER A 22 -9.74 11.87 -34.89
C SER A 22 -10.80 12.72 -35.58
N PRO A 23 -10.92 14.01 -35.26
CA PRO A 23 -11.30 15.01 -36.24
C PRO A 23 -10.07 15.72 -36.79
N THR A 24 -9.89 15.57 -38.09
CA THR A 24 -9.09 16.42 -38.97
C THR A 24 -9.63 17.85 -38.94
N THR A 25 -8.79 18.84 -38.68
CA THR A 25 -9.03 20.24 -39.04
C THR A 25 -7.88 20.75 -39.90
N TRP A 26 -8.24 21.39 -41.01
CA TRP A 26 -7.33 21.90 -42.04
C TRP A 26 -6.71 23.26 -41.68
N ALA A 27 -5.49 23.45 -42.22
CA ALA A 27 -4.76 24.67 -42.61
C ALA A 27 -5.31 26.06 -42.18
N THR A 28 -4.50 27.02 -41.73
CA THR A 28 -3.59 27.93 -42.49
C THR A 28 -3.03 28.90 -41.43
N SER A 29 -1.78 29.37 -41.39
CA SER A 29 -1.11 30.27 -42.34
C SER A 29 0.41 30.28 -42.15
N LEU A 30 1.12 30.43 -43.28
CA LEU A 30 2.52 30.83 -43.37
C LEU A 30 2.72 32.27 -42.88
N ASP A 31 3.94 32.49 -42.38
CA ASP A 31 4.71 33.72 -42.35
C ASP A 31 4.42 34.77 -41.26
N SER A 32 5.27 34.74 -40.23
CA SER A 32 6.07 35.91 -39.84
C SER A 32 7.11 35.45 -38.80
N ASN A 33 8.35 35.27 -39.25
CA ASN A 33 9.51 34.95 -38.42
C ASN A 33 10.16 36.27 -37.92
N PRO A 34 10.04 36.66 -36.64
CA PRO A 34 10.90 37.70 -36.07
C PRO A 34 12.30 37.13 -35.76
N PRO A 35 13.34 37.98 -35.73
CA PRO A 35 14.73 37.53 -35.58
C PRO A 35 14.94 36.82 -34.25
N ALA A 36 15.75 35.75 -34.32
CA ALA A 36 16.24 34.97 -33.20
C ALA A 36 16.81 35.85 -32.09
N GLU A 37 16.03 36.07 -31.03
CA GLU A 37 16.59 36.31 -29.72
C GLU A 37 17.17 34.99 -29.23
N ALA A 38 18.49 34.98 -29.11
CA ALA A 38 19.25 33.91 -28.50
C ALA A 38 18.70 33.64 -27.10
N SER A 39 17.79 32.67 -27.03
CA SER A 39 17.43 32.02 -25.78
C SER A 39 18.66 31.24 -25.36
N SER A 40 19.47 31.87 -24.50
CA SER A 40 20.43 31.15 -23.66
C SER A 40 19.76 29.88 -23.16
N PRO A 41 20.42 28.72 -23.19
CA PRO A 41 19.86 27.57 -22.52
C PRO A 41 19.76 27.96 -21.04
N THR A 42 18.55 28.27 -20.59
CA THR A 42 18.17 28.04 -19.21
C THR A 42 18.41 26.56 -19.03
N ILE A 43 19.60 26.23 -18.54
CA ILE A 43 19.81 24.99 -17.83
C ILE A 43 18.76 25.06 -16.74
N GLU A 44 17.62 24.41 -16.99
CA GLU A 44 16.71 24.06 -15.92
C GLU A 44 17.60 23.33 -14.92
N THR A 45 17.91 24.04 -13.84
CA THR A 45 18.27 23.41 -12.58
C THR A 45 17.06 22.57 -12.21
N MET A 46 16.84 21.42 -12.88
CA MET A 46 15.99 20.34 -12.44
C MET A 46 16.60 19.92 -11.12
N SER A 47 16.09 20.56 -10.09
CA SER A 47 16.82 20.93 -8.90
C SER A 47 17.02 19.70 -8.04
N ALA A 48 18.17 19.62 -7.39
CA ALA A 48 18.38 18.65 -6.31
C ALA A 48 17.30 18.73 -5.20
N ASP A 49 16.46 19.77 -5.23
CA ASP A 49 15.35 20.03 -4.31
C ASP A 49 14.07 19.25 -4.64
N GLU A 50 13.84 18.80 -5.89
CA GLU A 50 12.61 18.08 -6.27
C GLU A 50 12.39 16.80 -5.42
N PRO A 51 13.40 15.93 -5.21
CA PRO A 51 13.25 14.78 -4.31
C PRO A 51 13.03 15.19 -2.85
N GLN A 52 13.62 16.29 -2.38
CA GLN A 52 13.45 16.71 -1.00
C GLN A 52 12.03 17.25 -0.76
N ALA A 53 11.51 18.04 -1.70
CA ALA A 53 10.15 18.58 -1.66
C ALA A 53 9.08 17.47 -1.67
N LEU A 54 9.24 16.44 -2.52
CA LEU A 54 8.31 15.31 -2.54
C LEU A 54 8.36 14.50 -1.23
N MET A 55 9.55 14.32 -0.65
CA MET A 55 9.70 13.69 0.66
C MET A 55 8.96 14.48 1.75
N GLU A 56 9.18 15.80 1.82
CA GLU A 56 8.52 16.68 2.77
C GLU A 56 6.99 16.64 2.64
N GLN A 57 6.48 16.68 1.41
CA GLN A 57 5.05 16.52 1.14
C GLN A 57 4.51 15.18 1.66
N GLY A 58 5.24 14.07 1.47
CA GLY A 58 4.85 12.77 2.01
C GLY A 58 4.79 12.79 3.55
N LEU A 59 5.78 13.41 4.19
CA LEU A 59 5.84 13.55 5.65
C LEU A 59 4.70 14.42 6.19
N ASP A 60 4.28 15.46 5.47
CA ASP A 60 3.12 16.27 5.82
C ASP A 60 1.84 15.41 5.83
N HIS A 61 1.64 14.57 4.81
CA HIS A 61 0.51 13.65 4.76
C HIS A 61 0.54 12.62 5.90
N GLU A 62 1.72 12.08 6.24
CA GLU A 62 1.87 11.19 7.39
C GLU A 62 1.52 11.87 8.72
N ARG A 63 2.01 13.10 8.95
CA ARG A 63 1.71 13.89 10.15
C ARG A 63 0.21 14.18 10.30
N GLN A 64 -0.50 14.29 9.18
CA GLN A 64 -1.95 14.47 9.14
C GLN A 64 -2.72 13.14 9.21
N HIS A 65 -2.03 12.00 9.35
CA HIS A 65 -2.59 10.65 9.25
C HIS A 65 -3.35 10.38 7.93
N ASN A 66 -3.04 11.14 6.88
CA ASN A 66 -3.61 10.97 5.54
C ASN A 66 -2.79 9.95 4.75
N TRP A 67 -2.88 8.69 5.18
CA TRP A 67 -2.06 7.60 4.62
C TRP A 67 -2.31 7.37 3.12
N ALA A 68 -3.53 7.60 2.63
CA ALA A 68 -3.85 7.44 1.22
C ALA A 68 -3.09 8.44 0.34
N ALA A 69 -3.04 9.72 0.75
CA ALA A 69 -2.26 10.73 0.05
C ALA A 69 -0.76 10.45 0.15
N ALA A 70 -0.26 10.06 1.33
CA ALA A 70 1.14 9.69 1.52
C ALA A 70 1.57 8.52 0.61
N ILE A 71 0.74 7.48 0.48
CA ILE A 71 0.97 6.35 -0.44
C ILE A 71 1.14 6.83 -1.87
N GLU A 72 0.25 7.72 -2.34
CA GLU A 72 0.32 8.24 -3.70
C GLU A 72 1.59 9.08 -3.92
N THR A 73 1.95 9.93 -2.97
CA THR A 73 3.18 10.73 -3.01
C THR A 73 4.42 9.82 -3.07
N TYR A 74 4.51 8.81 -2.21
CA TYR A 74 5.67 7.93 -2.18
C TYR A 74 5.74 6.97 -3.37
N ARG A 75 4.60 6.57 -3.95
CA ARG A 75 4.58 5.79 -5.20
C ARG A 75 5.25 6.55 -6.35
N LYS A 76 4.93 7.84 -6.49
CA LYS A 76 5.60 8.73 -7.46
C LYS A 76 7.11 8.80 -7.19
N GLY A 77 7.50 8.91 -5.93
CA GLY A 77 8.90 8.90 -5.52
C GLY A 77 9.66 7.62 -5.91
N VAL A 78 9.04 6.45 -5.69
CA VAL A 78 9.61 5.14 -6.09
C VAL A 78 9.77 5.03 -7.61
N GLU A 79 8.78 5.49 -8.37
CA GLU A 79 8.81 5.46 -9.84
C GLU A 79 9.88 6.42 -10.40
N ARG A 80 9.99 7.62 -9.83
CA ARG A 80 10.90 8.67 -10.30
C ARG A 80 12.34 8.44 -9.85
N TRP A 81 12.55 7.94 -8.63
CA TRP A 81 13.87 7.74 -8.02
C TRP A 81 14.01 6.37 -7.36
N PRO A 82 14.07 5.27 -8.14
CA PRO A 82 14.08 3.91 -7.60
C PRO A 82 15.32 3.57 -6.75
N SER A 83 16.44 4.28 -6.93
CA SER A 83 17.64 4.13 -6.10
C SER A 83 17.50 4.75 -4.70
N ARG A 84 16.53 5.64 -4.51
CA ARG A 84 16.22 6.29 -3.21
C ARG A 84 15.28 5.41 -2.40
N THR A 85 15.88 4.44 -1.72
CA THR A 85 15.15 3.39 -0.96
C THR A 85 14.26 3.93 0.17
N GLU A 86 14.48 5.16 0.61
CA GLU A 86 13.64 5.85 1.59
C GLU A 86 12.17 5.93 1.15
N TYR A 87 11.91 6.15 -0.15
CA TYR A 87 10.56 6.17 -0.69
C TYR A 87 9.85 4.82 -0.56
N SER A 88 10.53 3.74 -0.93
CA SER A 88 9.98 2.38 -0.81
C SER A 88 9.71 2.00 0.64
N ARG A 89 10.60 2.39 1.56
CA ARG A 89 10.44 2.16 3.00
C ARG A 89 9.21 2.91 3.54
N ARG A 90 9.08 4.20 3.23
CA ARG A 90 7.96 5.05 3.65
C ARG A 90 6.63 4.62 3.02
N LEU A 91 6.64 4.25 1.75
CA LEU A 91 5.49 3.69 1.05
C LEU A 91 4.97 2.44 1.79
N ARG A 92 5.85 1.49 2.09
CA ARG A 92 5.49 0.28 2.85
C ARG A 92 4.87 0.64 4.21
N LEU A 93 5.48 1.56 4.96
CA LEU A 93 4.95 2.01 6.25
C LEU A 93 3.53 2.58 6.13
N CYS A 94 3.31 3.47 5.16
CA CYS A 94 2.00 4.07 4.93
C CYS A 94 0.95 3.02 4.52
N GLU A 95 1.33 2.04 3.69
CA GLU A 95 0.44 0.94 3.34
C GLU A 95 0.05 0.09 4.55
N LEU A 96 0.95 -0.14 5.51
CA LEU A 96 0.64 -0.87 6.74
C LEU A 96 -0.41 -0.11 7.57
N HIS A 97 -0.22 1.19 7.80
CA HIS A 97 -1.19 2.03 8.49
C HIS A 97 -2.56 2.04 7.78
N PHE A 98 -2.56 2.20 6.45
CA PHE A 98 -3.78 2.21 5.65
C PHE A 98 -4.54 0.88 5.74
N LYS A 99 -3.83 -0.25 5.57
CA LYS A 99 -4.42 -1.60 5.67
C LYS A 99 -4.97 -1.89 7.07
N LEU A 100 -4.29 -1.44 8.12
CA LEU A 100 -4.75 -1.57 9.50
C LEU A 100 -6.09 -0.83 9.71
N ILE A 101 -6.15 0.45 9.35
CA ILE A 101 -7.36 1.26 9.49
C ILE A 101 -8.52 0.62 8.72
N ARG A 102 -8.28 0.23 7.46
CA ARG A 102 -9.30 -0.43 6.63
C ARG A 102 -9.83 -1.70 7.27
N ARG A 103 -8.95 -2.52 7.86
CA ARG A 103 -9.34 -3.75 8.56
C ARG A 103 -10.26 -3.46 9.75
N TYR A 104 -9.96 -2.45 10.55
CA TYR A 104 -10.80 -2.07 11.68
C TYR A 104 -12.08 -1.31 11.30
N GLN A 105 -12.20 -0.85 10.05
CA GLN A 105 -13.44 -0.31 9.50
C GLN A 105 -14.32 -1.39 8.86
N ASP A 106 -13.74 -2.54 8.50
CA ASP A 106 -14.45 -3.64 7.86
C ASP A 106 -15.43 -4.34 8.83
N ALA A 107 -16.71 -4.36 8.46
CA ALA A 107 -17.76 -4.96 9.26
C ALA A 107 -17.62 -6.48 9.42
N SER A 108 -17.12 -7.18 8.40
CA SER A 108 -16.88 -8.63 8.44
C SER A 108 -15.72 -8.95 9.38
N PHE A 109 -14.65 -8.15 9.35
CA PHE A 109 -13.54 -8.30 10.28
C PHE A 109 -14.00 -8.15 11.73
N ARG A 110 -14.77 -7.09 12.01
CA ARG A 110 -15.29 -6.81 13.36
C ARG A 110 -16.35 -7.81 13.83
N GLY A 111 -17.22 -8.23 12.92
CA GLY A 111 -18.37 -9.09 13.21
C GLY A 111 -18.02 -10.56 13.30
N VAL A 112 -16.94 -10.99 12.64
CA VAL A 112 -16.54 -12.40 12.55
C VAL A 112 -15.16 -12.61 13.16
N LEU A 113 -14.11 -12.03 12.57
CA LEU A 113 -12.72 -12.37 12.95
C LEU A 113 -12.35 -11.91 14.35
N LEU A 114 -12.72 -10.69 14.75
CA LEU A 114 -12.45 -10.20 16.11
C LEU A 114 -13.24 -10.92 17.21
N ARG A 115 -14.25 -11.70 16.85
CA ARG A 115 -15.09 -12.44 17.81
C ARG A 115 -14.68 -13.90 17.97
N LEU A 116 -13.73 -14.37 17.17
CA LEU A 116 -13.22 -15.73 17.30
C LEU A 116 -12.56 -15.92 18.66
N SER A 117 -12.77 -17.08 19.28
CA SER A 117 -11.94 -17.50 20.40
C SER A 117 -10.49 -17.67 19.93
N ARG A 118 -9.55 -17.65 20.87
CA ARG A 118 -8.13 -17.91 20.55
C ARG A 118 -7.93 -19.23 19.79
N GLU A 119 -8.64 -20.28 20.19
CA GLU A 119 -8.59 -21.59 19.53
C GLU A 119 -9.09 -21.52 18.09
N GLN A 120 -10.27 -20.94 17.87
CA GLN A 120 -10.84 -20.76 16.52
C GLN A 120 -9.93 -19.91 15.62
N ALA A 121 -9.32 -18.86 16.17
CA ALA A 121 -8.39 -18.03 15.42
C ALA A 121 -7.12 -18.79 15.02
N ILE A 122 -6.60 -19.66 15.90
CA ILE A 122 -5.46 -20.54 15.60
C ILE A 122 -5.83 -21.58 14.54
N ASP A 123 -7.03 -22.15 14.61
CA ASP A 123 -7.51 -23.13 13.64
C ASP A 123 -7.63 -22.53 12.24
N VAL A 124 -8.26 -21.35 12.13
CA VAL A 124 -8.37 -20.61 10.85
C VAL A 124 -6.99 -20.25 10.31
N TYR A 125 -6.07 -19.83 11.17
CA TYR A 125 -4.70 -19.51 10.76
C TYR A 125 -3.95 -20.75 10.26
N SER A 126 -4.09 -21.88 10.94
CA SER A 126 -3.50 -23.16 10.53
C SER A 126 -4.04 -23.62 9.18
N GLU A 127 -5.36 -23.51 8.97
CA GLU A 127 -5.97 -23.84 7.68
C GLU A 127 -5.43 -22.95 6.54
N VAL A 128 -5.22 -21.66 6.79
CA VAL A 128 -4.64 -20.73 5.79
C VAL A 128 -3.20 -21.14 5.45
N LEU A 129 -2.38 -21.48 6.44
CA LEU A 129 -1.01 -21.93 6.21
C LEU A 129 -0.98 -23.24 5.42
N ASP A 130 -1.83 -24.20 5.76
CA ASP A 130 -1.94 -25.48 5.03
C ASP A 130 -2.35 -25.23 3.57
N ARG A 131 -3.31 -24.33 3.33
CA ARG A 131 -3.72 -23.97 1.96
C ARG A 131 -2.58 -23.34 1.17
N ILE A 132 -1.82 -22.43 1.78
CA ILE A 132 -0.65 -21.82 1.12
C ILE A 132 0.38 -22.90 0.76
N GLN A 133 0.66 -23.84 1.65
CA GLN A 133 1.63 -24.90 1.37
C GLN A 133 1.15 -25.87 0.28
N MET A 134 -0.14 -26.18 0.24
CA MET A 134 -0.68 -27.19 -0.69
C MET A 134 -0.97 -26.66 -2.10
N HIS A 135 -1.19 -25.35 -2.27
CA HIS A 135 -1.70 -24.80 -3.53
C HIS A 135 -0.68 -23.97 -4.32
N TYR A 136 0.47 -23.66 -3.74
CA TYR A 136 1.56 -23.00 -4.46
C TYR A 136 2.44 -24.04 -5.14
N VAL A 137 2.78 -23.80 -6.41
CA VAL A 137 3.67 -24.67 -7.20
C VAL A 137 5.09 -24.62 -6.64
N ASP A 138 5.54 -23.43 -6.25
CA ASP A 138 6.85 -23.18 -5.67
C ASP A 138 6.78 -23.07 -4.14
N PRO A 139 7.83 -23.49 -3.42
CA PRO A 139 7.88 -23.35 -1.97
C PRO A 139 7.82 -21.87 -1.57
N VAL A 140 6.89 -21.55 -0.66
CA VAL A 140 6.72 -20.19 -0.16
C VAL A 140 7.75 -19.90 0.94
N PRO A 141 8.64 -18.90 0.78
CA PRO A 141 9.57 -18.55 1.83
C PRO A 141 8.81 -17.95 3.03
N LEU A 142 8.90 -18.62 4.18
CA LEU A 142 8.16 -18.21 5.38
C LEU A 142 8.79 -17.01 6.10
N GLU A 143 10.12 -16.83 6.01
CA GLU A 143 10.81 -15.75 6.72
C GLU A 143 10.28 -14.35 6.32
N PRO A 144 10.16 -13.99 5.03
CA PRO A 144 9.56 -12.70 4.65
C PRO A 144 8.14 -12.53 5.16
N LEU A 145 7.34 -13.60 5.17
CA LEU A 145 5.95 -13.57 5.66
C LEU A 145 5.90 -13.26 7.15
N VAL A 146 6.74 -13.92 7.95
CA VAL A 146 6.84 -13.67 9.40
C VAL A 146 7.33 -12.24 9.65
N ARG A 147 8.37 -11.80 8.94
CA ARG A 147 8.89 -10.43 9.05
C ARG A 147 7.82 -9.38 8.77
N HIS A 148 7.02 -9.58 7.71
CA HIS A 148 5.88 -8.71 7.45
C HIS A 148 4.83 -8.74 8.57
N GLY A 149 4.58 -9.91 9.16
CA GLY A 149 3.70 -10.03 10.33
C GLY A 149 4.18 -9.18 11.51
N LEU A 150 5.50 -9.20 11.78
CA LEU A 150 6.12 -8.37 12.83
C LEU A 150 6.04 -6.88 12.51
N ASP A 151 6.32 -6.46 11.26
CA ASP A 151 6.15 -5.06 10.83
C ASP A 151 4.70 -4.58 11.05
N ASN A 152 3.72 -5.42 10.71
CA ASN A 152 2.30 -5.13 10.94
C ASN A 152 1.98 -5.00 12.43
N LEU A 153 2.52 -5.89 13.27
CA LEU A 153 2.32 -5.84 14.71
C LEU A 153 2.96 -4.59 15.32
N GLU A 154 4.16 -4.23 14.87
CA GLU A 154 4.88 -3.04 15.31
C GLU A 154 4.04 -1.77 15.06
N VAL A 155 3.45 -1.65 13.87
CA VAL A 155 2.55 -0.55 13.51
C VAL A 155 1.27 -0.59 14.34
N ALA A 156 0.68 -1.76 14.52
CA ALA A 156 -0.54 -1.93 15.30
C ALA A 156 -0.37 -1.56 16.78
N LEU A 157 0.78 -1.88 17.40
CA LEU A 157 1.09 -1.53 18.79
C LEU A 157 1.30 -0.01 19.00
N ARG A 158 1.35 0.79 17.92
CA ARG A 158 1.35 2.26 17.97
C ARG A 158 -0.04 2.86 17.66
N ASP A 159 -0.98 2.06 17.19
CA ASP A 159 -2.29 2.53 16.77
C ASP A 159 -3.28 2.57 17.95
N PRO A 160 -3.91 3.73 18.24
CA PRO A 160 -4.82 3.85 19.38
C PRO A 160 -6.07 2.96 19.30
N LEU A 161 -6.60 2.72 18.09
CA LEU A 161 -7.80 1.90 17.90
C LEU A 161 -7.48 0.42 18.13
N PHE A 162 -6.34 -0.05 17.65
CA PHE A 162 -5.84 -1.39 17.94
C PHE A 162 -5.64 -1.58 19.45
N LEU A 163 -4.96 -0.65 20.13
CA LEU A 163 -4.69 -0.77 21.56
C LEU A 163 -5.99 -0.78 22.37
N SER A 164 -6.92 0.15 22.11
CA SER A 164 -8.20 0.18 22.82
C SER A 164 -9.09 -1.05 22.57
N THR A 165 -8.95 -1.71 21.42
CA THR A 165 -9.74 -2.91 21.08
C THR A 165 -9.14 -4.19 21.66
N ASN A 166 -7.82 -4.35 21.65
CA ASN A 166 -7.17 -5.64 21.94
C ASN A 166 -6.35 -5.64 23.24
N VAL A 167 -5.97 -4.47 23.75
CA VAL A 167 -5.07 -4.34 24.90
C VAL A 167 -5.85 -3.74 26.06
N ALA A 168 -5.93 -4.48 27.18
CA ALA A 168 -6.56 -3.97 28.38
C ALA A 168 -5.83 -2.71 28.89
N ALA A 169 -6.59 -1.77 29.47
CA ALA A 169 -6.09 -0.46 29.90
C ALA A 169 -4.87 -0.49 30.85
N ALA A 170 -4.62 -1.62 31.52
CA ALA A 170 -3.54 -1.80 32.50
C ALA A 170 -2.21 -2.30 31.91
N ALA A 171 -2.03 -2.34 30.59
CA ALA A 171 -0.85 -2.97 29.96
C ALA A 171 0.11 -2.04 29.16
N PRO A 172 0.24 -0.72 29.41
CA PRO A 172 1.13 0.13 28.59
C PRO A 172 2.60 -0.28 28.67
N GLU A 173 3.09 -0.67 29.84
CA GLU A 173 4.48 -1.16 30.02
C GLU A 173 4.75 -2.43 29.20
N ARG A 174 3.76 -3.33 29.09
CA ARG A 174 3.87 -4.56 28.31
C ARG A 174 3.90 -4.29 26.81
N VAL A 175 3.17 -3.28 26.35
CA VAL A 175 3.21 -2.83 24.95
C VAL A 175 4.58 -2.26 24.62
N THR A 176 5.12 -1.40 25.48
CA THR A 176 6.47 -0.84 25.30
C THR A 176 7.52 -1.95 25.29
N TRP A 177 7.50 -2.84 26.29
CA TRP A 177 8.41 -3.98 26.35
C TRP A 177 8.35 -4.84 25.08
N LEU A 178 7.15 -5.19 24.60
CA LEU A 178 7.01 -6.00 23.40
C LEU A 178 7.59 -5.30 22.17
N ARG A 179 7.37 -3.98 22.04
CA ARG A 179 7.92 -3.19 20.93
C ARG A 179 9.45 -3.14 20.92
N GLU A 180 10.10 -3.24 22.06
CA GLU A 180 11.57 -3.31 22.15
C GLU A 180 12.13 -4.69 21.76
N GLN A 181 11.28 -5.73 21.72
CA GLN A 181 11.67 -7.10 21.34
C GLN A 181 11.41 -7.43 19.86
N LEU A 182 10.67 -6.56 19.14
CA LEU A 182 10.38 -6.70 17.71
C LEU A 182 11.52 -6.13 16.87
#